data_AF-A0A5C7PCX1-F1
#
_entry.id   AF-A0A5C7PCX1-F1
#
_cell.length_a   1.000
_cell.length_b   1.000
_cell.length_c   1.000
_cell.angle_alpha   90.00
_cell.angle_beta   90.00
_cell.angle_gamma   90.00
#
_symmetry.space_group_name_H-M   'P 1'
#
loop_
_entity.id
_entity.type
_entity.pdbx_description
1 polymer ?
#
loop_
_entity_poly.entity_id
_entity_poly.type
_entity_poly.pdbx_seq_one_letter_code
_entity_poly.pdbx_strand_id
1 'polypeptide(L)'
;MKLVAIITRTLREGKTLQDYREAWFHSKGFGVPTTMYTIVSAVNPREVISIGIIDCDLDELSEGLQIEVADRLAHPLEAVIEPDIGRDFGVVAAIDDFSSAGDLTPVPPAVDGAPTDFDALPDLLTQVLAAITKASERRDAIRAERGM
;
A
#
# COMPACT_ATOMS: atom_id res chain seq x y z
N MET A 1 1.84 14.31 -1.56
CA MET A 1 2.15 13.58 -0.33
C MET A 1 2.71 12.21 -0.71
N LYS A 2 3.49 11.57 0.17
CA LYS A 2 3.99 10.21 -0.10
C LYS A 2 3.20 9.20 0.75
N LEU A 3 2.26 8.51 0.13
CA LEU A 3 1.49 7.44 0.75
C LEU A 3 2.29 6.13 0.74
N VAL A 4 2.20 5.38 1.82
CA VAL A 4 2.74 4.03 1.96
C VAL A 4 1.60 3.07 2.23
N ALA A 5 1.52 2.01 1.42
CA ALA A 5 0.61 0.88 1.64
C ALA A 5 1.43 -0.35 1.99
N ILE A 6 1.21 -0.94 3.16
CA ILE A 6 1.88 -2.16 3.62
C ILE A 6 0.83 -3.25 3.73
N ILE A 7 0.95 -4.28 2.92
CA ILE A 7 -0.03 -5.36 2.86
C ILE A 7 0.66 -6.69 3.11
N THR A 8 0.31 -7.36 4.20
CA THR A 8 0.82 -8.69 4.55
C THR A 8 -0.18 -9.76 4.14
N ARG A 9 0.32 -10.81 3.48
CA ARG A 9 -0.47 -11.93 2.99
C ARG A 9 0.30 -13.22 3.20
N THR A 10 -0.39 -14.32 3.42
CA THR A 10 0.22 -15.65 3.45
C THR A 10 -0.14 -16.39 2.17
N LEU A 11 0.84 -16.94 1.46
CA LEU A 11 0.60 -17.86 0.34
C LEU A 11 -0.09 -19.13 0.84
N ARG A 12 -1.04 -19.62 0.05
CA ARG A 12 -1.62 -20.95 0.26
C ARG A 12 -0.54 -22.02 0.13
N GLU A 13 -0.79 -23.17 0.75
CA GLU A 13 0.10 -24.32 0.60
C GLU A 13 0.31 -24.71 -0.87
N GLY A 14 1.56 -24.96 -1.26
CA GLY A 14 1.95 -25.29 -2.63
C GLY A 14 2.02 -24.11 -3.61
N LYS A 15 1.64 -22.89 -3.21
CA LYS A 15 1.77 -21.69 -4.05
C LYS A 15 3.15 -21.07 -3.93
N THR A 16 3.61 -20.49 -5.04
CA THR A 16 4.92 -19.87 -5.19
C THR A 16 4.83 -18.35 -5.20
N LEU A 17 5.98 -17.69 -5.02
CA LEU A 17 6.07 -16.24 -5.21
C LEU A 17 5.73 -15.82 -6.65
N GLN A 18 6.02 -16.67 -7.64
CA GLN A 18 5.67 -16.39 -9.03
C GLN A 18 4.16 -16.41 -9.24
N ASP A 19 3.44 -17.42 -8.70
CA ASP A 19 1.97 -17.46 -8.72
C ASP A 19 1.38 -16.17 -8.13
N TYR A 20 1.97 -15.70 -7.02
CA TYR A 20 1.56 -14.46 -6.39
C TYR A 20 1.84 -13.25 -7.27
N ARG A 21 3.04 -13.12 -7.82
CA ARG A 21 3.39 -11.99 -8.69
C ARG A 21 2.45 -11.91 -9.87
N GLU A 22 2.13 -13.02 -10.53
CA GLU A 22 1.21 -13.05 -11.67
C GLU A 22 -0.21 -12.62 -11.30
N ALA A 23 -0.74 -13.05 -10.15
CA ALA A 23 -2.07 -12.68 -9.71
C ALA A 23 -2.15 -11.24 -9.16
N TRP A 24 -1.08 -10.77 -8.51
CA TRP A 24 -1.00 -9.45 -7.89
C TRP A 24 -0.63 -8.34 -8.86
N PHE A 25 0.10 -8.63 -9.94
CA PHE A 25 0.53 -7.61 -10.89
C PHE A 25 -0.68 -6.87 -11.46
N HIS A 26 -0.69 -5.55 -11.28
CA HIS A 26 -1.80 -4.74 -11.77
C HIS A 26 -1.76 -4.67 -13.30
N SER A 27 -2.93 -4.84 -13.92
CA SER A 27 -3.05 -4.70 -15.38
C SER A 27 -3.00 -3.23 -15.83
N LYS A 28 -3.22 -2.30 -14.89
CA LYS A 28 -3.23 -0.85 -15.10
C LYS A 28 -2.40 -0.13 -14.05
N GLY A 29 -1.65 0.88 -14.46
CA GLY A 29 -0.97 1.78 -13.52
C GLY A 29 -1.95 2.74 -12.83
N PHE A 30 -1.51 3.36 -11.73
CA PHE A 30 -2.34 4.24 -10.90
C PHE A 30 -2.41 5.70 -11.37
N GLY A 31 -1.74 6.06 -12.47
CA GLY A 31 -1.71 7.44 -12.99
C GLY A 31 -0.70 8.37 -12.30
N VAL A 32 -0.10 7.92 -11.20
CA VAL A 32 0.88 8.66 -10.39
C VAL A 32 2.16 7.84 -10.14
N PRO A 33 3.30 8.48 -9.81
CA PRO A 33 4.53 7.77 -9.47
C PRO A 33 4.29 6.76 -8.34
N THR A 34 4.44 5.47 -8.68
CA THR A 34 4.20 4.35 -7.77
C THR A 34 5.31 3.34 -7.88
N THR A 35 5.90 2.97 -6.75
CA THR A 35 6.88 1.87 -6.66
C THR A 35 6.37 0.83 -5.69
N MET A 36 6.34 -0.43 -6.13
CA MET A 36 5.91 -1.56 -5.29
C MET A 36 7.10 -2.49 -5.01
N TYR A 37 7.38 -2.70 -3.73
CA TYR A 37 8.29 -3.74 -3.25
C TYR A 37 7.50 -4.99 -2.89
N THR A 38 7.96 -6.14 -3.36
CA THR A 38 7.49 -7.44 -2.89
C THR A 38 8.58 -8.05 -2.02
N ILE A 39 8.29 -8.20 -0.74
CA ILE A 39 9.24 -8.70 0.26
C ILE A 39 8.74 -10.08 0.71
N VAL A 40 9.67 -11.00 0.90
CA VAL A 40 9.40 -12.31 1.51
C VAL A 40 9.98 -12.31 2.92
N SER A 41 9.17 -12.73 3.88
CA SER A 41 9.56 -12.75 5.28
C SER A 41 10.65 -13.79 5.54
N ALA A 42 11.68 -13.39 6.29
CA ALA A 42 12.77 -14.29 6.69
C ALA A 42 12.34 -15.33 7.73
N VAL A 43 11.27 -15.05 8.49
CA VAL A 43 10.73 -15.96 9.52
C VAL A 43 9.62 -16.85 8.99
N ASN A 44 8.94 -16.45 7.90
CA ASN A 44 7.90 -17.23 7.24
C ASN A 44 8.02 -17.10 5.71
N PRO A 45 8.63 -18.06 5.01
CA PRO A 45 8.83 -17.98 3.56
C PRO A 45 7.53 -17.94 2.73
N ARG A 46 6.36 -18.24 3.33
CA ARG A 46 5.04 -18.07 2.67
C ARG A 46 4.44 -16.68 2.90
N GLU A 47 4.95 -15.90 3.84
CA GLU A 47 4.48 -14.54 4.07
C GLU A 47 5.10 -13.61 3.04
N VAL A 48 4.23 -12.91 2.32
CA VAL A 48 4.56 -11.89 1.34
C VAL A 48 4.09 -10.54 1.87
N ILE A 49 5.00 -9.57 1.89
CA ILE A 49 4.75 -8.20 2.31
C ILE A 49 4.88 -7.32 1.07
N SER A 50 3.77 -6.71 0.63
CA SER A 50 3.79 -5.69 -0.40
C SER A 50 3.95 -4.32 0.24
N ILE A 51 4.95 -3.55 -0.16
CA ILE A 51 5.10 -2.15 0.23
C ILE A 51 4.97 -1.28 -1.02
N GLY A 52 3.88 -0.54 -1.11
CA GLY A 52 3.69 0.49 -2.12
C GLY A 52 4.14 1.84 -1.60
N ILE A 53 4.92 2.57 -2.39
CA ILE A 53 5.26 3.97 -2.18
C ILE A 53 4.62 4.74 -3.34
N ILE A 54 3.68 5.62 -3.02
CA ILE A 54 2.85 6.35 -3.98
C ILE A 54 3.02 7.84 -3.73
N ASP A 55 3.46 8.59 -4.73
CA ASP A 55 3.49 10.05 -4.67
C ASP A 55 2.23 10.60 -5.31
N CYS A 56 1.34 11.16 -4.50
CA CYS A 56 0.05 11.67 -4.96
C CYS A 56 -0.50 12.77 -4.04
N ASP A 57 -1.49 13.52 -4.50
CA ASP A 57 -2.39 14.28 -3.63
C ASP A 57 -3.66 13.48 -3.25
N LEU A 58 -4.62 14.12 -2.58
CA LEU A 58 -5.86 13.46 -2.12
C LEU A 58 -6.84 13.15 -3.27
N ASP A 59 -6.85 13.96 -4.32
CA ASP A 59 -7.71 13.73 -5.48
C ASP A 59 -7.14 12.58 -6.32
N GLU A 60 -5.83 12.61 -6.57
CA GLU A 60 -5.08 11.53 -7.21
C GLU A 60 -5.17 10.21 -6.43
N LEU A 61 -5.11 10.25 -5.09
CA LEU A 61 -5.37 9.07 -4.26
C LEU A 61 -6.77 8.50 -4.54
N SER A 62 -7.78 9.36 -4.57
CA SER A 62 -9.16 8.94 -4.78
C SER A 62 -9.35 8.29 -6.16
N GLU A 63 -8.71 8.83 -7.20
CA GLU A 63 -8.69 8.27 -8.55
C GLU A 63 -7.94 6.94 -8.62
N GLY A 64 -6.74 6.87 -8.02
CA GLY A 64 -5.93 5.66 -7.94
C GLY A 64 -6.67 4.51 -7.23
N LEU A 65 -7.43 4.82 -6.17
CA LEU A 65 -8.27 3.84 -5.48
C LEU A 65 -9.41 3.30 -6.34
N GLN A 66 -9.94 4.07 -7.30
CA GLN A 66 -10.93 3.52 -8.25
C GLN A 66 -10.29 2.46 -9.17
N ILE A 67 -9.03 2.68 -9.58
CA ILE A 67 -8.26 1.72 -10.38
C ILE A 67 -8.00 0.46 -9.57
N GLU A 68 -7.54 0.60 -8.31
CA GLU A 68 -7.32 -0.52 -7.38
C GLU A 68 -8.59 -1.36 -7.22
N VAL A 69 -9.74 -0.73 -6.93
CA VAL A 69 -11.02 -1.42 -6.75
C VAL A 69 -11.39 -2.20 -8.00
N ALA A 70 -11.31 -1.58 -9.19
CA ALA A 70 -11.67 -2.23 -10.44
C ALA A 70 -10.74 -3.41 -10.77
N ASP A 71 -9.43 -3.23 -10.63
CA ASP A 71 -8.42 -4.23 -10.98
C ASP A 71 -8.46 -5.43 -10.02
N ARG A 72 -8.60 -5.20 -8.70
CA ARG A 72 -8.71 -6.29 -7.71
C ARG A 72 -10.01 -7.08 -7.79
N LEU A 73 -11.10 -6.47 -8.27
CA LEU A 73 -12.34 -7.20 -8.57
C LEU A 73 -12.20 -8.08 -9.82
N ALA A 74 -11.41 -7.65 -10.81
CA ALA A 74 -11.15 -8.42 -12.02
C ALA A 74 -10.09 -9.51 -11.82
N HIS A 75 -9.14 -9.27 -10.92
CA HIS A 75 -8.00 -10.14 -10.64
C HIS A 75 -7.92 -10.49 -9.14
N PRO A 76 -8.87 -11.33 -8.65
CA PRO A 76 -8.88 -11.82 -7.27
C PRO A 76 -7.62 -12.63 -6.94
N LEU A 77 -7.18 -12.56 -5.68
CA LEU A 77 -5.99 -13.26 -5.18
C LEU A 77 -6.32 -14.54 -4.40
N GLU A 78 -7.59 -14.81 -4.16
CA GLU A 78 -8.13 -15.80 -3.22
C GLU A 78 -7.67 -17.24 -3.54
N ALA A 79 -7.31 -17.52 -4.80
CA ALA A 79 -6.76 -18.81 -5.22
C ALA A 79 -5.28 -18.99 -4.83
N VAL A 80 -4.57 -17.92 -4.50
CA VAL A 80 -3.12 -17.90 -4.26
C VAL A 80 -2.78 -17.58 -2.81
N ILE A 81 -3.57 -16.74 -2.14
CA ILE A 81 -3.34 -16.32 -0.76
C ILE A 81 -4.41 -16.88 0.19
N GLU A 82 -4.01 -17.05 1.45
CA GLU A 82 -4.92 -17.26 2.56
C GLU A 82 -5.84 -16.05 2.77
N PRO A 83 -7.03 -16.23 3.36
CA PRO A 83 -8.02 -15.15 3.48
C PRO A 83 -7.60 -14.03 4.46
N ASP A 84 -6.73 -14.34 5.43
CA ASP A 84 -6.22 -13.35 6.36
C ASP A 84 -5.23 -12.41 5.67
N ILE A 85 -5.48 -11.11 5.76
CA ILE A 85 -4.72 -10.06 5.07
C ILE A 85 -4.57 -8.88 6.02
N GLY A 86 -3.33 -8.61 6.45
CA GLY A 86 -3.00 -7.39 7.16
C GLY A 86 -2.87 -6.22 6.19
N ARG A 87 -3.43 -5.07 6.57
CA ARG A 87 -3.36 -3.83 5.79
C ARG A 87 -3.01 -2.69 6.70
N ASP A 88 -1.96 -1.97 6.34
CA ASP A 88 -1.56 -0.72 6.97
C ASP A 88 -1.36 0.32 5.88
N PHE A 89 -1.77 1.55 6.18
CA PHE A 89 -1.69 2.69 5.29
C PHE A 89 -1.23 3.90 6.09
N GLY A 90 -0.20 4.56 5.60
CA GLY A 90 0.37 5.73 6.26
C GLY A 90 0.90 6.75 5.26
N VAL A 91 1.16 7.95 5.74
CA VAL A 91 1.86 8.98 4.98
C VAL A 91 3.27 9.09 5.53
N VAL A 92 4.28 9.17 4.66
CA VAL A 92 5.66 9.41 5.07
C VAL A 92 5.72 10.79 5.74
N ALA A 93 6.12 10.81 7.01
CA ALA A 93 6.25 12.03 7.80
C ALA A 93 7.68 12.61 7.76
N ALA A 94 8.69 11.74 7.63
CA ALA A 94 10.09 12.14 7.52
C ALA A 94 10.89 11.07 6.75
N ILE A 95 11.95 11.50 6.07
CA ILE A 95 12.96 10.65 5.46
C ILE A 95 14.31 11.02 6.07
N ASP A 96 14.86 10.10 6.84
CA ASP A 96 16.16 10.26 7.50
C ASP A 96 17.21 9.33 6.86
N ASP A 97 18.41 9.86 6.61
CA ASP A 97 19.54 9.09 6.07
C ASP A 97 20.42 8.56 7.21
N PHE A 98 20.35 7.25 7.45
CA PHE A 98 21.16 6.52 8.42
C PHE A 98 22.35 5.78 7.80
N SER A 99 22.76 6.13 6.56
CA SER A 99 23.81 5.40 5.84
C SER A 99 25.22 5.61 6.41
N SER A 100 25.49 6.73 7.09
CA SER A 100 26.82 7.02 7.62
C SER A 100 27.12 6.22 8.89
N ALA A 101 28.32 5.67 8.98
CA ALA A 101 28.84 5.11 10.22
C ALA A 101 29.29 6.23 11.18
N GLY A 102 28.94 6.12 12.46
CA GLY A 102 29.30 7.09 13.51
C GLY A 102 28.08 7.82 14.06
N ASP A 103 28.34 8.90 14.79
CA ASP A 103 27.29 9.68 15.44
C ASP A 103 26.54 10.53 14.42
N LEU A 104 25.21 10.49 14.47
CA LEU A 104 24.31 11.31 13.68
C LEU A 104 23.73 12.43 14.52
N THR A 105 23.57 13.61 13.92
CA THR A 105 22.83 14.71 14.54
C THR A 105 21.39 14.69 14.05
N PRO A 106 20.39 14.77 14.94
CA PRO A 106 18.99 14.88 14.52
C PRO A 106 18.77 16.07 13.59
N VAL A 107 17.99 15.86 12.53
CA VAL A 107 17.59 16.91 11.57
C VAL A 107 16.10 17.20 11.69
N PRO A 108 15.64 18.42 11.33
CA PRO A 108 14.21 18.69 11.23
C PRO A 108 13.52 17.73 10.24
N PRO A 109 12.27 17.32 10.49
CA PRO A 109 11.58 16.37 9.64
C PRO A 109 11.30 16.96 8.26
N ALA A 110 11.63 16.19 7.23
CA ALA A 110 11.38 16.54 5.84
C ALA A 110 11.13 15.30 4.99
N VAL A 111 10.37 15.48 3.91
CA VAL A 111 10.15 14.47 2.88
C VAL A 111 10.61 15.05 1.56
N ASP A 112 11.55 14.37 0.90
CA ASP A 112 12.14 14.81 -0.38
C ASP A 112 12.64 16.28 -0.36
N GLY A 113 13.14 16.72 0.79
CA GLY A 113 13.65 18.09 1.01
C GLY A 113 12.60 19.13 1.41
N ALA A 114 11.31 18.78 1.43
CA ALA A 114 10.24 19.66 1.91
C ALA A 114 10.01 19.45 3.41
N PRO A 115 10.03 20.51 4.26
CA PRO A 115 9.70 20.40 5.67
C PRO A 115 8.31 19.82 5.88
N THR A 116 8.17 18.95 6.88
CA THR A 116 6.87 18.37 7.25
C THR A 116 6.37 18.98 8.54
N ASP A 117 5.11 19.39 8.56
CA ASP A 117 4.40 19.83 9.75
C ASP A 117 3.68 18.64 10.40
N PHE A 118 4.19 18.19 11.55
CA PHE A 118 3.60 17.08 12.28
C PHE A 118 2.24 17.42 12.89
N ASP A 119 1.97 18.70 13.18
CA ASP A 119 0.70 19.12 13.76
C ASP A 119 -0.43 19.05 12.70
N ALA A 120 -0.09 19.13 11.42
CA ALA A 120 -1.03 18.98 10.30
C ALA A 120 -1.28 17.52 9.88
N LEU A 121 -0.45 16.56 10.33
CA LEU A 121 -0.58 15.15 9.93
C LEU A 121 -1.90 14.49 10.35
N PRO A 122 -2.47 14.71 11.55
CA PRO A 122 -3.73 14.08 11.94
C PRO A 122 -4.89 14.38 10.99
N ASP A 123 -4.98 15.61 10.50
CA ASP A 123 -6.03 16.02 9.56
C ASP A 123 -5.82 15.37 8.18
N LEU A 124 -4.57 15.29 7.72
CA LEU A 124 -4.25 14.58 6.47
C LEU A 124 -4.57 13.07 6.58
N LEU A 125 -4.16 12.42 7.68
CA LEU A 125 -4.42 11.01 7.91
C LEU A 125 -5.92 10.70 8.00
N THR A 126 -6.71 11.60 8.58
CA THR A 126 -8.17 11.48 8.60
C THR A 126 -8.76 11.48 7.18
N GLN A 127 -8.27 12.36 6.30
CA GLN A 127 -8.72 12.44 4.91
C GLN A 127 -8.29 11.20 4.10
N VAL A 128 -7.06 10.75 4.28
CA VAL A 128 -6.54 9.52 3.66
C VAL A 128 -7.37 8.30 4.08
N LEU A 129 -7.61 8.14 5.39
CA LEU A 129 -8.40 7.04 5.93
C LEU A 129 -9.84 7.08 5.38
N ALA A 130 -10.44 8.26 5.28
CA ALA A 130 -11.77 8.41 4.71
C ALA A 130 -11.82 7.96 3.23
N ALA A 131 -10.82 8.34 2.42
CA ALA A 131 -10.73 7.92 1.02
C ALA A 131 -10.58 6.40 0.88
N ILE A 132 -9.68 5.78 1.66
CA ILE A 132 -9.44 4.33 1.65
C ILE A 132 -10.67 3.55 2.13
N THR A 133 -11.35 4.06 3.17
CA THR A 133 -12.57 3.44 3.72
C THR A 133 -13.67 3.44 2.68
N LYS A 134 -13.93 4.59 2.05
CA LYS A 134 -14.92 4.73 0.98
C LYS A 134 -14.64 3.80 -0.20
N ALA A 135 -13.38 3.65 -0.60
CA ALA A 135 -12.99 2.73 -1.67
C ALA A 135 -13.22 1.26 -1.27
N SER A 136 -12.88 0.89 -0.04
CA SER A 136 -13.10 -0.46 0.50
C SER A 136 -14.58 -0.82 0.56
N GLU A 137 -15.41 0.08 1.10
CA GLU A 137 -16.87 -0.08 1.14
C GLU A 137 -17.45 -0.24 -0.27
N ARG A 138 -16.96 0.56 -1.23
CA ARG A 138 -17.40 0.46 -2.63
C ARG A 138 -17.04 -0.90 -3.23
N ARG A 139 -15.82 -1.40 -3.01
CA ARG A 139 -15.41 -2.74 -3.45
C ARG A 139 -16.32 -3.80 -2.87
N ASP A 140 -16.57 -3.74 -1.57
CA ASP A 140 -17.32 -4.78 -0.85
C ASP A 140 -18.79 -4.79 -1.27
N ALA A 141 -19.39 -3.63 -1.50
CA ALA A 141 -20.73 -3.52 -2.10
C ALA A 141 -20.79 -4.19 -3.49
N ILE A 142 -19.80 -3.93 -4.36
CA ILE A 142 -19.76 -4.57 -5.70
C ILE A 142 -19.54 -6.08 -5.61
N ARG A 143 -18.72 -6.56 -4.66
CA ARG A 143 -18.55 -8.01 -4.42
C ARG A 143 -19.88 -8.66 -4.04
N ALA A 144 -20.58 -8.07 -3.08
CA ALA A 144 -21.88 -8.56 -2.62
C ALA A 144 -22.92 -8.59 -3.75
N GLU A 145 -22.99 -7.55 -4.59
CA GLU A 145 -23.88 -7.51 -5.77
C GLU A 145 -23.58 -8.61 -6.80
N ARG A 146 -22.30 -9.00 -6.93
CA ARG A 146 -21.85 -10.04 -7.89
C ARG A 146 -21.88 -11.46 -7.33
N GLY A 147 -22.21 -11.63 -6.04
CA GLY A 147 -22.16 -12.93 -5.38
C GLY A 147 -20.75 -13.52 -5.28
N MET A 148 -19.74 -12.65 -5.16
CA MET A 148 -18.32 -13.01 -5.04
C MET A 148 -17.84 -12.96 -3.60
#